data_AF-A0A6J1W6R4-F1
#
_entry.id   AF-A0A6J1W6R4-F1
#
_cell.length_a   1.000
_cell.length_b   1.000
_cell.length_c   1.000
_cell.angle_alpha   90.00
_cell.angle_beta   90.00
_cell.angle_gamma   90.00
#
_symmetry.space_group_name_H-M   'P 1'
#
loop_
_entity.id
_entity.type
_entity.pdbx_description
1 polymer ?
#
loop_
_entity_poly.entity_id
_entity_poly.type
_entity_poly.pdbx_seq_one_letter_code
_entity_poly.pdbx_strand_id
1 'polypeptide(L)'
;RKLAPNEFPHKLYVQNYTSAVPGTCLTIRKWLFTTEEEVLLNDNDLAVTYFFHQAVDDVKKGYIKAEEKSYQLQKLGEQRKMVMYLNMLRTCEGYNEIVFPHCSCDSRRKGHVITAISIQHFKLHACTEEGQLENQVIAFEWDEMQRWDTDEEGMAFCFEYARGEKKPRWVKIFTPYFNYMHECFERIFCELKWRKEVKVEEEATDKDNKNCSKDNLCSKNIFQLMRTEQRDITT
;
A
#
# COMPACT_ATOMS: atom_id res chain seq x y z
N ARG A 1 6.18 -10.54 -5.70
CA ARG A 1 5.23 -11.33 -4.87
C ARG A 1 5.62 -11.21 -3.41
N LYS A 2 4.67 -11.32 -2.49
CA LYS A 2 4.94 -11.51 -1.07
C LYS A 2 5.13 -13.01 -0.79
N LEU A 3 5.89 -13.34 0.25
CA LEU A 3 6.03 -14.72 0.71
C LEU A 3 4.79 -15.11 1.51
N ALA A 4 4.27 -16.30 1.24
CA ALA A 4 3.19 -16.89 2.02
C ALA A 4 3.72 -17.41 3.37
N PRO A 5 2.87 -17.49 4.42
CA PRO A 5 3.30 -17.90 5.76
C PRO A 5 3.93 -19.31 5.84
N ASN A 6 3.57 -20.19 4.90
CA ASN A 6 4.08 -21.56 4.80
C ASN A 6 5.33 -21.69 3.91
N GLU A 7 5.83 -20.60 3.32
CA GLU A 7 7.07 -20.60 2.56
C GLU A 7 8.29 -20.38 3.45
N PHE A 8 9.41 -21.01 3.10
CA PHE A 8 10.65 -20.92 3.86
C PHE A 8 11.66 -20.02 3.12
N PRO A 9 11.97 -18.81 3.64
CA PRO A 9 12.85 -17.85 2.96
C PRO A 9 14.22 -18.44 2.59
N HIS A 10 14.84 -19.19 3.49
CA HIS A 10 16.13 -19.83 3.22
C HIS A 10 16.07 -20.82 2.04
N LYS A 11 15.00 -21.62 1.95
CA LYS A 11 14.82 -22.58 0.84
C LYS A 11 14.70 -21.85 -0.49
N LEU A 12 13.94 -20.76 -0.53
CA LEU A 12 13.78 -19.93 -1.72
C LEU A 12 15.08 -19.25 -2.12
N TYR A 13 15.86 -18.75 -1.15
CA TYR A 13 17.16 -18.14 -1.40
C TYR A 13 18.14 -19.14 -2.05
N VAL A 14 18.24 -20.36 -1.50
CA VAL A 14 19.08 -21.42 -2.07
C VAL A 14 18.63 -21.80 -3.47
N GLN A 15 17.32 -21.96 -3.69
CA GLN A 15 16.76 -22.24 -5.02
C GLN A 15 17.12 -21.15 -6.03
N ASN A 16 16.94 -19.87 -5.67
CA ASN A 16 17.26 -18.73 -6.52
C ASN A 16 18.75 -18.69 -6.91
N TYR A 17 19.65 -19.07 -6.00
CA TYR A 17 21.09 -19.15 -6.28
C TYR A 17 21.42 -20.25 -7.30
N THR A 18 20.71 -21.37 -7.24
CA THR A 18 20.92 -22.52 -8.14
C THR A 18 20.18 -22.39 -9.47
N SER A 19 19.09 -21.64 -9.53
CA SER A 19 18.34 -21.37 -10.75
C SER A 19 19.00 -20.23 -11.53
N ALA A 20 19.27 -20.42 -12.82
CA ALA A 20 19.91 -19.42 -13.69
C ALA A 20 19.01 -18.20 -14.04
N VAL A 21 18.15 -17.76 -13.12
CA VAL A 21 17.34 -16.54 -13.26
C VAL A 21 18.08 -15.39 -12.55
N PRO A 22 18.95 -14.65 -13.25
CA PRO A 22 19.62 -13.51 -12.65
C PRO A 22 18.60 -12.45 -12.18
N GLY A 23 18.86 -11.86 -11.02
CA GLY A 23 18.15 -10.67 -10.54
C GLY A 23 17.02 -10.88 -9.54
N THR A 24 16.78 -12.10 -9.03
CA THR A 24 15.82 -12.31 -7.93
C THR A 24 16.51 -12.26 -6.57
N CYS A 25 15.99 -11.46 -5.63
CA CYS A 25 16.46 -11.40 -4.25
C CYS A 25 15.28 -11.43 -3.26
N LEU A 26 15.58 -11.74 -2.00
CA LEU A 26 14.66 -11.54 -0.90
C LEU A 26 14.77 -10.11 -0.41
N THR A 27 13.64 -9.46 -0.17
CA THR A 27 13.57 -8.12 0.38
C THR A 27 12.58 -8.09 1.53
N ILE A 28 12.90 -7.33 2.57
CA ILE A 28 11.99 -7.01 3.66
C ILE A 28 11.49 -5.61 3.38
N ARG A 29 10.18 -5.46 3.25
CA ARG A 29 9.51 -4.17 3.02
C ARG A 29 8.43 -3.94 4.04
N LYS A 30 8.20 -2.68 4.41
CA LYS A 30 7.06 -2.25 5.21
C LYS A 30 5.77 -2.72 4.51
N TRP A 31 4.91 -3.40 5.26
CA TRP A 31 3.59 -3.84 4.81
C TRP A 31 2.51 -2.99 5.46
N LEU A 32 2.50 -1.71 5.10
CA LEU A 32 1.60 -0.67 5.62
C LEU A 32 1.42 0.39 4.54
N PHE A 33 0.18 0.73 4.19
CA PHE A 33 -0.14 1.70 3.14
C PHE A 33 -0.53 3.06 3.70
N THR A 34 -1.21 3.06 4.84
CA THR A 34 -1.65 4.26 5.56
C THR A 34 -0.49 5.05 6.13
N THR A 35 -0.46 6.34 5.81
CA THR A 35 0.54 7.27 6.33
C THR A 35 0.27 7.67 7.78
N GLU A 36 -0.98 7.68 8.20
CA GLU A 36 -1.41 8.10 9.53
C GLU A 36 -0.98 7.06 10.58
N GLU A 37 -1.22 5.78 10.33
CA GLU A 37 -0.72 4.67 11.13
C GLU A 37 0.82 4.63 11.15
N GLU A 38 1.46 4.95 10.02
CA GLU A 38 2.92 5.01 9.95
C GLU A 38 3.49 6.13 10.84
N VAL A 39 2.81 7.28 10.91
CA VAL A 39 3.21 8.43 11.74
C VAL A 39 3.18 8.08 13.24
N LEU A 40 2.31 7.16 13.67
CA LEU A 40 2.30 6.66 15.07
C LEU A 40 3.62 5.98 15.47
N LEU A 41 4.42 5.55 14.50
CA LEU A 41 5.72 4.92 14.71
C LEU A 41 6.89 5.92 14.72
N ASN A 42 6.63 7.22 14.63
CA ASN A 42 7.70 8.24 14.59
C ASN A 42 8.52 8.30 15.89
N ASP A 43 8.00 7.82 17.01
CA ASP A 43 8.72 7.76 18.30
C ASP A 43 9.58 6.48 18.44
N ASN A 44 9.54 5.59 17.44
CA ASN A 44 10.34 4.38 17.40
C ASN A 44 11.52 4.56 16.42
N ASP A 45 12.71 4.77 16.98
CA ASP A 45 13.94 5.01 16.20
C ASP A 45 14.23 3.91 15.16
N LEU A 46 13.97 2.64 15.48
CA LEU A 46 14.20 1.53 14.56
C LEU A 46 13.22 1.56 13.39
N ALA A 47 11.93 1.83 13.65
CA ALA A 47 10.91 1.97 12.63
C ALA A 47 11.21 3.16 11.71
N VAL A 48 11.54 4.33 12.28
CA VAL A 48 11.92 5.53 11.53
C VAL A 48 13.14 5.28 10.66
N THR A 49 14.18 4.65 11.21
CA THR A 49 15.40 4.31 10.45
C THR A 49 15.08 3.37 9.29
N TYR A 50 14.26 2.35 9.54
CA TYR A 50 13.83 1.38 8.53
C TYR A 50 13.02 2.06 7.41
N PHE A 51 12.03 2.87 7.74
CA PHE A 51 11.20 3.58 6.77
C PHE A 51 12.01 4.60 5.96
N PHE A 52 12.93 5.32 6.60
CA PHE A 52 13.81 6.27 5.94
C PHE A 52 14.65 5.58 4.87
N HIS A 53 15.33 4.48 5.19
CA HIS A 53 16.18 3.78 4.22
C HIS A 53 15.37 3.15 3.09
N GLN A 54 14.18 2.60 3.38
CA GLN A 54 13.28 2.12 2.32
C GLN A 54 12.85 3.27 1.40
N ALA A 55 12.45 4.41 1.95
CA ALA A 55 11.99 5.55 1.17
C ALA A 55 13.10 6.17 0.29
N VAL A 56 14.34 6.22 0.79
CA VAL A 56 15.52 6.63 -0.01
C VAL A 56 15.73 5.71 -1.21
N ASP A 57 15.62 4.38 -1.02
CA ASP A 57 15.73 3.41 -2.11
C ASP A 57 14.58 3.55 -3.12
N ASP A 58 13.36 3.77 -2.64
CA ASP A 58 12.18 3.95 -3.48
C ASP A 58 12.25 5.23 -4.33
N VAL A 59 12.78 6.34 -3.79
CA VAL A 59 13.08 7.55 -4.56
C VAL A 59 14.16 7.27 -5.61
N LYS A 60 15.24 6.59 -5.25
CA LYS A 60 16.34 6.25 -6.17
C LYS A 60 15.87 5.38 -7.34
N LYS A 61 14.91 4.49 -7.10
CA LYS A 61 14.31 3.61 -8.11
C LYS A 61 13.21 4.30 -8.94
N GLY A 62 12.85 5.54 -8.61
CA GLY A 62 11.79 6.29 -9.28
C GLY A 62 10.37 5.80 -8.94
N TYR A 63 10.20 5.05 -7.85
CA TYR A 63 8.87 4.65 -7.39
C TYR A 63 8.12 5.80 -6.73
N ILE A 64 8.86 6.75 -6.13
CA ILE A 64 8.30 7.97 -5.55
C ILE A 64 8.79 9.15 -6.39
N LYS A 65 7.85 9.92 -6.95
CA LYS A 65 8.16 11.13 -7.72
C LYS A 65 8.48 12.27 -6.78
N ALA A 66 9.76 12.58 -6.66
CA ALA A 66 10.30 13.51 -5.68
C ALA A 66 11.20 14.60 -6.30
N GLU A 67 11.16 14.76 -7.62
CA GLU A 67 12.05 15.63 -8.40
C GLU A 67 11.96 17.08 -7.91
N GLU A 68 10.76 17.59 -7.67
CA GLU A 68 10.50 18.95 -7.18
C GLU A 68 11.05 19.21 -5.77
N LYS A 69 11.26 18.15 -4.97
CA LYS A 69 11.73 18.22 -3.59
C LYS A 69 13.15 17.67 -3.41
N SER A 70 13.82 17.29 -4.51
CA SER A 70 15.12 16.61 -4.54
C SER A 70 16.19 17.30 -3.68
N TYR A 71 16.37 18.62 -3.84
CA TYR A 71 17.35 19.40 -3.07
C TYR A 71 17.07 19.37 -1.56
N GLN A 72 15.81 19.56 -1.17
CA GLN A 72 15.42 19.59 0.25
C GLN A 72 15.59 18.20 0.88
N LEU A 73 15.18 17.15 0.16
CA LEU A 73 15.36 15.76 0.58
C LEU A 73 16.84 15.40 0.74
N GLN A 74 17.69 15.79 -0.20
CA GLN A 74 19.14 15.56 -0.10
C GLN A 74 19.70 16.18 1.19
N LYS A 75 19.40 17.46 1.45
CA LYS A 75 19.85 18.16 2.67
C LYS A 75 19.34 17.47 3.94
N LEU A 76 18.07 17.05 3.99
CA LEU A 76 17.50 16.33 5.14
C LEU A 76 18.19 14.98 5.35
N GLY A 77 18.51 14.27 4.26
CA GLY A 77 19.24 13.00 4.29
C GLY A 77 20.67 13.15 4.84
N GLU A 78 21.42 14.14 4.36
CA GLU A 78 22.78 14.46 4.84
C GLU A 78 22.79 14.84 6.33
N GLN A 79 21.77 15.58 6.78
CA GLN A 79 21.59 15.98 8.18
C GLN A 79 21.00 14.85 9.05
N ARG A 80 20.70 13.68 8.49
CA ARG A 80 20.00 12.56 9.17
C ARG A 80 18.70 12.97 9.84
N LYS A 81 17.99 13.97 9.31
CA LYS A 81 16.67 14.41 9.79
C LYS A 81 15.58 13.49 9.25
N MET A 82 15.60 12.23 9.66
CA MET A 82 14.81 11.13 9.07
C MET A 82 13.30 11.38 9.16
N VAL A 83 12.78 11.82 10.30
CA VAL A 83 11.34 12.12 10.47
C VAL A 83 10.89 13.25 9.53
N MET A 84 11.69 14.33 9.41
CA MET A 84 11.38 15.43 8.50
C MET A 84 11.45 15.00 7.03
N TYR A 85 12.42 14.13 6.69
CA TYR A 85 12.53 13.54 5.36
C TYR A 85 11.30 12.71 5.01
N LEU A 86 10.84 11.85 5.93
CA LEU A 86 9.64 11.03 5.76
C LEU A 86 8.37 11.90 5.64
N ASN A 87 8.22 12.91 6.49
CA ASN A 87 7.11 13.87 6.40
C ASN A 87 7.02 14.55 5.03
N MET A 88 8.17 14.89 4.45
CA MET A 88 8.23 15.46 3.10
C MET A 88 7.80 14.44 2.03
N LEU A 89 8.32 13.22 2.08
CA LEU A 89 8.01 12.18 1.09
C LEU A 89 6.57 11.66 1.15
N ARG A 90 5.95 11.64 2.33
CA ARG A 90 4.52 11.25 2.49
C ARG A 90 3.56 12.10 1.65
N THR A 91 4.01 13.28 1.20
CA THR A 91 3.24 14.18 0.33
C THR A 91 3.58 14.05 -1.17
N CYS A 92 4.45 13.11 -1.53
CA CYS A 92 4.87 12.87 -2.91
C CYS A 92 4.04 11.76 -3.57
N GLU A 93 3.84 11.85 -4.89
CA GLU A 93 3.18 10.81 -5.67
C GLU A 93 4.01 9.51 -5.63
N GLY A 94 3.33 8.37 -5.46
CA GLY A 94 3.95 7.05 -5.39
C GLY A 94 4.40 6.62 -3.98
N TYR A 95 4.33 7.51 -2.98
CA TYR A 95 4.61 7.11 -1.60
C TYR A 95 3.57 6.10 -1.09
N ASN A 96 4.04 4.98 -0.53
CA ASN A 96 3.20 3.84 -0.13
C ASN A 96 2.28 3.33 -1.26
N GLU A 97 2.68 3.47 -2.53
CA GLU A 97 1.99 2.91 -3.69
C GLU A 97 2.77 1.69 -4.22
N ILE A 98 2.05 0.62 -4.58
CA ILE A 98 2.62 -0.55 -5.23
C ILE A 98 2.27 -0.51 -6.70
N VAL A 99 3.29 -0.37 -7.54
CA VAL A 99 3.17 -0.39 -9.00
C VAL A 99 3.57 -1.77 -9.52
N PHE A 100 2.72 -2.34 -10.37
CA PHE A 100 2.96 -3.64 -11.01
C PHE A 100 3.48 -3.48 -12.43
N PRO A 101 4.25 -4.45 -12.95
CA PRO A 101 4.62 -4.47 -14.36
C PRO A 101 3.41 -4.38 -15.29
N HIS A 102 3.62 -3.84 -16.48
CA HIS A 102 2.55 -3.72 -17.46
C HIS A 102 1.98 -5.11 -17.82
N CYS A 103 0.68 -5.20 -18.01
CA CYS A 103 -0.01 -6.44 -18.32
C CYS A 103 -1.30 -6.20 -19.12
N SER A 104 -1.83 -7.25 -19.75
CA SER A 104 -3.08 -7.15 -20.48
C SER A 104 -4.29 -7.09 -19.53
N CYS A 105 -5.37 -6.46 -19.99
CA CYS A 105 -6.59 -6.28 -19.22
C CYS A 105 -7.81 -6.26 -20.14
N ASP A 106 -8.89 -6.93 -19.77
CA ASP A 106 -10.12 -7.01 -20.57
C ASP A 106 -10.91 -5.69 -20.67
N SER A 107 -10.53 -4.70 -19.86
CA SER A 107 -11.10 -3.36 -19.94
C SER A 107 -10.64 -2.59 -21.18
N ARG A 108 -9.55 -3.02 -21.82
CA ARG A 108 -8.99 -2.41 -23.05
C ARG A 108 -9.01 -3.42 -24.19
N ARG A 109 -9.30 -2.92 -25.41
CA ARG A 109 -9.27 -3.73 -26.63
C ARG A 109 -7.86 -3.90 -27.22
N LYS A 110 -6.96 -2.96 -26.93
CA LYS A 110 -5.58 -2.91 -27.43
C LYS A 110 -4.67 -2.32 -26.36
N GLY A 111 -3.41 -2.73 -26.36
CA GLY A 111 -2.42 -2.28 -25.40
C GLY A 111 -2.56 -2.94 -24.03
N HIS A 112 -1.71 -2.51 -23.10
CA HIS A 112 -1.64 -2.99 -21.73
C HIS A 112 -2.11 -1.92 -20.73
N VAL A 113 -2.03 -2.27 -19.46
CA VAL A 113 -2.15 -1.37 -18.32
C VAL A 113 -0.99 -1.58 -17.35
N ILE A 114 -0.56 -0.49 -16.71
CA ILE A 114 0.26 -0.51 -15.50
C ILE A 114 -0.66 -0.21 -14.34
N THR A 115 -0.72 -1.12 -13.36
CA THR A 115 -1.61 -0.98 -12.22
C THR A 115 -0.89 -0.44 -11.01
N ALA A 116 -1.51 0.50 -10.29
CA ALA A 116 -0.95 1.09 -9.07
C ALA A 116 -1.96 1.00 -7.93
N ILE A 117 -1.54 0.47 -6.77
CA ILE A 117 -2.38 0.28 -5.57
C ILE A 117 -1.84 1.13 -4.44
N SER A 118 -2.64 2.07 -3.93
CA SER A 118 -2.32 2.91 -2.76
C SER A 118 -3.49 2.95 -1.79
N ILE A 119 -3.31 3.50 -0.59
CA ILE A 119 -4.44 3.69 0.33
C ILE A 119 -5.48 4.68 -0.19
N GLN A 120 -5.11 5.57 -1.11
CA GLN A 120 -6.05 6.54 -1.67
C GLN A 120 -6.86 5.93 -2.82
N HIS A 121 -6.21 5.25 -3.77
CA HIS A 121 -6.88 4.77 -4.98
C HIS A 121 -6.24 3.49 -5.53
N PHE A 122 -7.01 2.79 -6.36
CA PHE A 122 -6.50 1.84 -7.34
C PHE A 122 -6.48 2.47 -8.73
N LYS A 123 -5.38 2.38 -9.48
CA LYS A 123 -5.27 2.99 -10.81
C LYS A 123 -4.90 1.98 -11.89
N LEU A 124 -5.45 2.19 -13.08
CA LEU A 124 -5.03 1.58 -14.34
C LEU A 124 -4.50 2.66 -15.27
N HIS A 125 -3.18 2.70 -15.44
CA HIS A 125 -2.51 3.57 -16.40
C HIS A 125 -2.43 2.83 -17.73
N ALA A 126 -3.08 3.34 -18.77
CA ALA A 126 -2.96 2.77 -20.09
C ALA A 126 -1.51 2.86 -20.59
N CYS A 127 -1.05 1.81 -21.26
CA CYS A 127 0.25 1.78 -21.89
C CYS A 127 0.23 0.91 -23.15
N THR A 128 1.28 0.99 -23.96
CA THR A 128 1.49 0.08 -25.09
C THR A 128 1.83 -1.33 -24.60
N GLU A 129 1.91 -2.31 -25.51
CA GLU A 129 2.27 -3.69 -25.17
C GLU A 129 3.71 -3.80 -24.65
N GLU A 130 4.55 -2.83 -24.99
CA GLU A 130 5.93 -2.64 -24.52
C GLU A 130 6.04 -1.77 -23.25
N GLY A 131 4.91 -1.39 -22.65
CA GLY A 131 4.88 -0.65 -21.38
C GLY A 131 5.11 0.86 -21.50
N GLN A 132 5.04 1.45 -22.70
CA GLN A 132 5.13 2.90 -22.86
C GLN A 132 3.81 3.56 -22.42
N LEU A 133 3.87 4.48 -21.45
CA LEU A 133 2.68 5.11 -20.89
C LEU A 133 1.89 5.91 -21.93
N GLU A 134 0.56 5.80 -21.87
CA GLU A 134 -0.40 6.61 -22.62
C GLU A 134 -1.08 7.61 -21.67
N ASN A 135 -1.70 8.66 -22.22
CA ASN A 135 -2.31 9.73 -21.42
C ASN A 135 -3.59 9.31 -20.66
N GLN A 136 -4.09 8.08 -20.87
CA GLN A 136 -5.32 7.62 -20.23
C GLN A 136 -5.02 6.94 -18.90
N VAL A 137 -5.62 7.44 -17.83
CA VAL A 137 -5.58 6.83 -16.50
C VAL A 137 -7.01 6.68 -15.98
N ILE A 138 -7.34 5.49 -15.47
CA ILE A 138 -8.59 5.24 -14.77
C ILE A 138 -8.24 5.02 -13.30
N ALA A 139 -8.64 5.94 -12.43
CA ALA A 139 -8.53 5.81 -10.99
C ALA A 139 -9.87 5.36 -10.40
N PHE A 140 -9.84 4.38 -9.50
CA PHE A 140 -10.97 3.85 -8.74
C PHE A 140 -10.81 4.25 -7.29
N GLU A 141 -11.89 4.81 -6.73
CA GLU A 141 -12.01 4.99 -5.29
C GLU A 141 -12.29 3.64 -4.62
N TRP A 142 -11.88 3.50 -3.37
CA TRP A 142 -12.07 2.24 -2.65
C TRP A 142 -13.54 1.97 -2.27
N ASP A 143 -14.39 2.99 -2.23
CA ASP A 143 -15.84 2.85 -2.01
C ASP A 143 -16.61 2.37 -3.25
N GLU A 144 -16.05 2.56 -4.46
CA GLU A 144 -16.57 2.01 -5.70
C GLU A 144 -16.41 0.48 -5.77
N MET A 145 -15.43 -0.07 -5.06
CA MET A 145 -15.04 -1.47 -5.14
C MET A 145 -16.02 -2.37 -4.37
N GLN A 146 -16.59 -3.37 -5.05
CA GLN A 146 -17.63 -4.24 -4.49
C GLN A 146 -17.08 -5.62 -4.13
N ARG A 147 -16.35 -6.24 -5.08
CA ARG A 147 -15.83 -7.60 -4.96
C ARG A 147 -14.50 -7.71 -5.68
N TRP A 148 -13.67 -8.65 -5.24
CA TRP A 148 -12.44 -9.03 -5.93
C TRP A 148 -12.12 -10.49 -5.62
N ASP A 149 -11.41 -11.14 -6.54
CA ASP A 149 -10.97 -12.52 -6.40
C ASP A 149 -9.80 -12.81 -7.37
N THR A 150 -9.23 -14.00 -7.28
CA THR A 150 -8.23 -14.51 -8.22
C THR A 150 -8.80 -15.60 -9.13
N ASP A 151 -8.37 -15.58 -10.38
CA ASP A 151 -8.64 -16.62 -11.38
C ASP A 151 -7.33 -17.34 -11.65
N GLU A 152 -7.12 -18.49 -10.99
CA GLU A 152 -5.86 -19.24 -11.08
C GLU A 152 -5.60 -19.79 -12.47
N GLU A 153 -6.65 -20.27 -13.16
CA GLU A 153 -6.56 -20.82 -14.51
C GLU A 153 -6.21 -19.72 -15.52
N GLY A 154 -6.88 -18.56 -15.40
CA GLY A 154 -6.60 -17.39 -16.22
C GLY A 154 -5.36 -16.59 -15.82
N MET A 155 -4.69 -16.95 -14.71
CA MET A 155 -3.63 -16.15 -14.06
C MET A 155 -4.03 -14.67 -13.96
N ALA A 156 -5.22 -14.41 -13.44
CA ALA A 156 -5.79 -13.07 -13.43
C ALA A 156 -6.25 -12.61 -12.05
N PHE A 157 -6.09 -11.32 -11.80
CA PHE A 157 -6.76 -10.63 -10.70
C PHE A 157 -8.07 -10.04 -11.23
N CYS A 158 -9.17 -10.35 -10.56
CA CYS A 158 -10.52 -9.95 -10.96
C CYS A 158 -11.09 -8.98 -9.92
N PHE A 159 -11.70 -7.89 -10.36
CA PHE A 159 -12.41 -6.97 -9.47
C PHE A 159 -13.70 -6.45 -10.10
N GLU A 160 -14.69 -6.19 -9.27
CA GLU A 160 -15.97 -5.59 -9.61
C GLU A 160 -16.09 -4.23 -8.94
N TYR A 161 -16.43 -3.22 -9.72
CA TYR A 161 -16.68 -1.88 -9.21
C TYR A 161 -18.03 -1.35 -9.69
N ALA A 162 -18.61 -0.41 -8.95
CA ALA A 162 -19.83 0.30 -9.28
C ALA A 162 -19.62 1.81 -9.16
N ARG A 163 -20.11 2.59 -10.14
CA ARG A 163 -19.99 4.05 -10.16
C ARG A 163 -21.33 4.73 -10.29
N GLY A 164 -21.72 5.46 -9.25
CA GLY A 164 -23.04 6.08 -9.17
C GLY A 164 -24.13 5.05 -9.42
N GLU A 165 -25.07 5.35 -10.30
CA GLU A 165 -26.20 4.46 -10.62
C GLU A 165 -25.91 3.45 -11.75
N LYS A 166 -24.67 3.37 -12.24
CA LYS A 166 -24.32 2.42 -13.29
C LYS A 166 -24.28 0.99 -12.74
N LYS A 167 -24.63 0.03 -13.60
CA LYS A 167 -24.50 -1.39 -13.26
C LYS A 167 -23.03 -1.71 -12.90
N PRO A 168 -22.80 -2.56 -11.87
CA PRO A 168 -21.47 -3.04 -11.54
C PRO A 168 -20.79 -3.68 -12.75
N ARG A 169 -19.47 -3.51 -12.85
CA ARG A 169 -18.66 -4.04 -13.95
C ARG A 169 -17.47 -4.81 -13.42
N TRP A 170 -17.29 -6.03 -13.94
CA TRP A 170 -16.08 -6.83 -13.74
C TRP A 170 -14.97 -6.40 -14.69
N VAL A 171 -13.75 -6.47 -14.18
CA VAL A 171 -12.51 -6.29 -14.92
C VAL A 171 -11.54 -7.38 -14.51
N LYS A 172 -10.86 -7.96 -15.49
CA LYS A 172 -9.78 -8.94 -15.32
C LYS A 172 -8.44 -8.33 -15.74
N ILE A 173 -7.43 -8.51 -14.90
CA ILE A 173 -6.03 -8.13 -15.14
C ILE A 173 -5.21 -9.40 -15.20
N PHE A 174 -4.67 -9.72 -16.38
CA PHE A 174 -3.97 -10.98 -16.63
C PHE A 174 -2.48 -10.80 -16.32
N THR A 175 -2.04 -11.27 -15.15
CA THR A 175 -0.71 -10.97 -14.63
C THR A 175 -0.21 -12.10 -13.74
N PRO A 176 1.07 -12.51 -13.79
CA PRO A 176 1.61 -13.52 -12.88
C PRO A 176 1.65 -13.06 -11.42
N TYR A 177 1.36 -11.78 -11.16
CA TYR A 177 1.31 -11.18 -9.83
C TYR A 177 -0.09 -11.16 -9.23
N PHE A 178 -1.07 -11.87 -9.80
CA PHE A 178 -2.48 -11.81 -9.43
C PHE A 178 -2.73 -12.05 -7.92
N ASN A 179 -2.07 -13.06 -7.33
CA ASN A 179 -2.16 -13.33 -5.89
C ASN A 179 -1.61 -12.18 -5.05
N TYR A 180 -0.54 -11.52 -5.51
CA TYR A 180 0.02 -10.38 -4.78
C TYR A 180 -0.87 -9.14 -4.88
N MET A 181 -1.54 -8.92 -6.02
CA MET A 181 -2.56 -7.87 -6.16
C MET A 181 -3.72 -8.11 -5.20
N HIS A 182 -4.21 -9.35 -5.11
CA HIS A 182 -5.25 -9.73 -4.16
C HIS A 182 -4.83 -9.44 -2.72
N GLU A 183 -3.62 -9.85 -2.30
CA GLU A 183 -3.10 -9.54 -0.96
C GLU A 183 -2.98 -8.03 -0.70
N CYS A 184 -2.67 -7.23 -1.73
CA CYS A 184 -2.66 -5.76 -1.60
C CYS A 184 -4.08 -5.25 -1.33
N PHE A 185 -5.10 -5.70 -2.08
CA PHE A 185 -6.50 -5.32 -1.86
C PHE A 185 -6.97 -5.70 -0.44
N GLU A 186 -6.73 -6.94 -0.01
CA GLU A 186 -7.04 -7.39 1.35
C GLU A 186 -6.40 -6.50 2.40
N ARG A 187 -5.13 -6.13 2.19
CA ARG A 187 -4.41 -5.25 3.11
C ARG A 187 -5.01 -3.84 3.13
N ILE A 188 -5.30 -3.26 1.97
CA ILE A 188 -5.94 -1.94 1.86
C ILE A 188 -7.27 -1.94 2.61
N PHE A 189 -8.14 -2.91 2.37
CA PHE A 189 -9.45 -2.96 3.02
C PHE A 189 -9.34 -3.17 4.54
N CYS A 190 -8.37 -3.96 4.99
CA CYS A 190 -8.05 -4.09 6.41
C CYS A 190 -7.65 -2.74 7.03
N GLU A 191 -6.75 -1.98 6.39
CA GLU A 191 -6.31 -0.66 6.88
C GLU A 191 -7.43 0.39 6.80
N LEU A 192 -8.26 0.38 5.75
CA LEU A 192 -9.44 1.26 5.66
C LEU A 192 -10.44 0.98 6.77
N LYS A 193 -10.62 -0.29 7.15
CA LYS A 193 -11.46 -0.67 8.30
C LYS A 193 -10.90 -0.09 9.60
N TRP A 194 -9.59 -0.18 9.82
CA TRP A 194 -8.95 0.41 11.00
C TRP A 194 -9.22 1.91 11.11
N ARG A 195 -9.15 2.65 9.99
CA ARG A 195 -9.45 4.09 9.97
C ARG A 195 -10.90 4.41 10.27
N LYS A 196 -11.86 3.59 9.79
CA LYS A 196 -13.29 3.76 10.08
C LYS A 196 -13.58 3.53 11.57
N GLU A 197 -13.03 2.47 12.15
CA GLU A 197 -13.19 2.16 13.58
C GLU A 197 -12.67 3.29 14.47
N VAL A 198 -11.53 3.88 14.14
CA VAL A 198 -10.96 5.03 14.87
C VAL A 198 -11.87 6.25 14.81
N LYS A 199 -12.40 6.59 13.62
CA LYS A 199 -13.32 7.74 13.47
C LYS A 199 -14.59 7.56 14.30
N VAL A 200 -15.14 6.34 14.33
CA VAL A 200 -16.33 6.03 15.14
C VAL A 200 -16.03 6.14 16.63
N GLU A 201 -14.88 5.64 17.10
CA GLU A 201 -14.47 5.80 18.50
C GLU A 201 -14.31 7.28 18.88
N GLU A 202 -13.68 8.10 18.04
CA GLU A 202 -13.49 9.54 18.28
C GLU A 202 -14.83 10.29 18.35
N GLU A 203 -15.74 10.04 17.41
CA GLU A 203 -17.09 10.63 17.40
C GLU A 203 -17.95 10.18 18.59
N ALA A 204 -17.75 8.97 19.11
CA ALA A 204 -18.43 8.48 20.30
C ALA A 204 -17.90 9.14 21.57
N THR A 205 -16.57 9.29 21.69
CA THR A 205 -15.95 9.96 22.85
C THR A 205 -16.28 11.46 22.93
N ASP A 206 -16.52 12.13 21.80
CA ASP A 206 -16.91 13.54 21.77
C ASP A 206 -18.39 13.74 22.17
N LYS A 207 -19.22 12.69 22.06
CA LYS A 207 -20.64 12.71 22.44
C LYS A 207 -20.89 12.26 23.88
N ASP A 208 -20.03 11.42 24.44
CA ASP A 208 -20.18 10.86 25.78
C ASP A 208 -19.20 11.47 26.79
N ASN A 209 -19.44 12.73 27.19
CA ASN A 209 -18.91 13.26 28.45
C ASN A 209 -19.71 12.72 29.67
N LYS A 210 -19.92 11.40 29.72
CA LYS A 210 -20.47 10.66 30.87
C LYS A 210 -19.93 9.23 30.91
N ASN A 211 -18.83 9.09 31.64
CA ASN A 211 -18.44 7.96 32.49
C ASN A 211 -19.10 6.58 32.21
N CYS A 212 -18.42 5.65 31.51
CA CYS A 212 -18.37 4.24 31.95
C CYS A 212 -17.34 3.35 31.22
N SER A 213 -16.66 2.53 32.03
CA SER A 213 -15.95 1.27 31.83
C SER A 213 -14.98 1.04 30.66
N LYS A 214 -13.70 0.99 31.05
CA LYS A 214 -12.58 0.31 30.38
C LYS A 214 -12.80 -1.20 30.39
N ASP A 215 -13.46 -1.78 29.38
CA ASP A 215 -13.37 -3.22 29.13
C ASP A 215 -13.74 -3.53 27.66
N ASN A 216 -12.76 -3.39 26.76
CA ASN A 216 -12.79 -3.94 25.40
C ASN A 216 -11.37 -4.01 24.79
N LEU A 217 -10.41 -4.58 25.53
CA LEU A 217 -9.03 -4.78 25.04
C LEU A 217 -8.86 -6.04 24.17
N CYS A 218 -9.91 -6.84 23.96
CA CYS A 218 -9.79 -8.08 23.21
C CYS A 218 -10.08 -7.83 21.72
N SER A 219 -9.01 -7.87 20.90
CA SER A 219 -8.96 -7.77 19.42
C SER A 219 -8.55 -6.43 18.82
N LYS A 220 -7.87 -5.54 19.58
CA LYS A 220 -7.30 -4.32 19.01
C LYS A 220 -6.01 -4.61 18.22
N ASN A 221 -5.89 -4.08 17.01
CA ASN A 221 -4.63 -4.14 16.27
C ASN A 221 -3.56 -3.26 16.93
N ILE A 222 -2.29 -3.44 16.58
CA ILE A 222 -1.17 -2.71 17.21
C ILE A 222 -1.32 -1.19 17.12
N PHE A 223 -1.89 -0.66 16.04
CA PHE A 223 -2.10 0.78 15.87
C PHE A 223 -3.26 1.33 16.71
N GLN A 224 -4.27 0.51 17.00
CA GLN A 224 -5.32 0.87 17.96
C GLN A 224 -4.78 0.92 19.39
N LEU A 225 -3.85 0.02 19.74
CA LEU A 225 -3.15 0.05 21.03
C LEU A 225 -2.28 1.31 21.15
N MET A 226 -1.45 1.59 20.15
CA MET A 226 -0.58 2.77 20.14
C MET A 226 -1.33 4.10 20.25
N ARG A 227 -2.50 4.22 19.59
CA ARG A 227 -3.36 5.41 19.75
C ARG A 227 -3.91 5.55 21.17
N THR A 228 -4.24 4.44 21.82
CA THR A 228 -4.75 4.46 23.20
C THR A 228 -3.64 4.94 24.15
N GLU A 229 -2.43 4.42 23.99
CA GLU A 229 -1.26 4.85 24.77
C GLU A 229 -0.93 6.33 24.56
N GLN A 230 -0.99 6.84 23.33
CA GLN A 230 -0.78 8.28 23.08
C GLN A 230 -1.83 9.17 23.73
N ARG A 231 -3.11 8.77 23.74
CA ARG A 231 -4.19 9.51 24.43
C ARG A 231 -3.96 9.57 25.94
N ASP A 232 -3.58 8.46 26.56
CA ASP A 232 -3.33 8.39 28.01
C ASP A 232 -2.13 9.26 28.44
N ILE A 233 -1.18 9.55 27.54
CA ILE A 233 -0.05 10.47 27.80
C ILE A 233 -0.46 11.95 27.69
N THR A 234 -1.54 12.27 26.97
CA THR A 234 -1.99 13.66 26.73
C THR A 234 -3.11 14.14 27.66
N THR A 235 -3.66 13.27 28.51
CA THR A 235 -4.62 13.58 29.59
C THR A 235 -3.94 13.67 30.95
#